data_AF-A0A970KTW8-F1
#
_entry.id   AF-A0A970KTW8-F1
#
_cell.length_a   1.000
_cell.length_b   1.000
_cell.length_c   1.000
_cell.angle_alpha   90.00
_cell.angle_beta   90.00
_cell.angle_gamma   90.00
#
_symmetry.space_group_name_H-M   'P 1'
#
loop_
_entity.id
_entity.type
_entity.pdbx_description
1 polymer ?
#
loop_
_entity_poly.entity_id
_entity_poly.type
_entity_poly.pdbx_seq_one_letter_code
_entity_poly.pdbx_strand_id
1 'polypeptide(L)' 'MDLYQLIKNIDLLDTKYLKDDIEIKGIANHTDKVKEGYLFVAIKGFITDGHKYIDKAIEKGAV' A
#
# COMPACT_ATOMS: atom_id res chain seq x y z
N MET A 1 12.29 -3.32 -2.93
CA MET A 1 11.60 -4.13 -3.96
C MET A 1 10.89 -3.17 -4.90
N ASP A 2 10.95 -3.36 -6.20
CA ASP A 2 10.25 -2.48 -7.15
C ASP A 2 8.73 -2.77 -7.17
N LEU A 3 7.90 -1.72 -7.06
CA LEU A 3 6.45 -1.80 -7.15
C LEU A 3 5.98 -2.47 -8.46
N TYR A 4 6.60 -2.15 -9.60
CA TYR A 4 6.19 -2.71 -10.88
C TYR A 4 6.36 -4.24 -10.91
N GLN A 5 7.40 -4.75 -10.27
CA GLN A 5 7.62 -6.19 -10.16
C GLN A 5 6.59 -6.89 -9.27
N LEU A 6 6.07 -6.19 -8.24
CA LEU A 6 5.05 -6.71 -7.34
C LEU A 6 3.68 -6.84 -8.02
N ILE A 7 3.33 -5.88 -8.87
CA ILE A 7 2.00 -5.80 -9.49
C ILE A 7 1.95 -6.36 -10.91
N LYS A 8 3.07 -6.83 -11.47
CA LYS A 8 3.18 -7.29 -12.87
C LYS A 8 2.17 -8.36 -13.30
N ASN A 9 1.67 -9.16 -12.36
CA ASN A 9 0.72 -10.25 -12.59
C ASN A 9 -0.68 -9.93 -12.05
N ILE A 10 -0.96 -8.66 -11.77
CA ILE A 10 -2.25 -8.20 -11.27
C ILE A 10 -2.91 -7.38 -12.38
N ASP A 11 -4.17 -7.67 -12.67
CA ASP A 11 -4.96 -6.87 -13.60
C ASP A 11 -5.19 -5.48 -13.00
N LEU A 12 -4.57 -4.47 -13.59
CA LEU A 12 -4.68 -3.09 -13.14
C LEU A 12 -6.04 -2.52 -13.59
N LEU A 13 -6.88 -2.17 -12.62
CA LEU A 13 -8.19 -1.56 -12.88
C LEU A 13 -8.10 -0.03 -13.06
N ASP A 14 -7.28 0.63 -12.24
CA ASP A 14 -7.04 2.08 -12.27
C ASP A 14 -5.69 2.39 -11.60
N THR A 15 -5.03 3.46 -12.03
CA THR A 15 -3.81 3.96 -11.40
C THR A 15 -3.87 5.49 -11.31
N LYS A 16 -3.50 6.03 -10.15
CA LYS A 16 -3.42 7.48 -9.94
C LYS A 16 -2.08 7.82 -9.32
N TYR A 17 -1.48 8.92 -9.80
CA TYR A 17 -0.22 9.45 -9.29
C TYR A 17 0.92 8.42 -9.25
N LEU A 18 0.93 7.48 -10.20
CA LEU A 18 1.99 6.49 -10.32
C LEU A 18 3.31 7.22 -10.62
N LYS A 19 4.32 6.96 -9.79
CA LYS A 19 5.68 7.43 -10.02
C LYS A 19 6.52 6.27 -10.53
N ASP A 20 7.53 6.60 -11.31
CA ASP A 20 8.56 5.66 -11.69
C ASP A 20 9.47 5.36 -10.49
N ASP A 21 10.07 4.17 -10.48
CA ASP A 21 11.08 3.73 -9.51
C ASP A 21 10.64 3.77 -8.03
N ILE A 22 9.39 3.39 -7.74
CA ILE A 22 8.92 3.27 -6.35
C ILE A 22 9.56 2.06 -5.68
N GLU A 23 10.44 2.31 -4.71
CA GLU A 23 11.03 1.28 -3.86
C GLU A 23 10.14 0.96 -2.65
N ILE A 24 9.68 -0.29 -2.59
CA ILE A 24 8.92 -0.87 -1.49
C ILE A 24 9.84 -1.68 -0.57
N LYS A 25 9.90 -1.31 0.71
CA LYS A 25 10.68 -1.99 1.76
C LYS A 25 9.90 -3.10 2.47
N GLY A 26 8.57 -3.12 2.34
CA GLY A 26 7.70 -4.11 2.95
C GLY A 26 6.25 -3.89 2.57
N ILE A 27 5.36 -4.81 2.94
CA ILE A 27 3.92 -4.74 2.66
C ILE A 27 3.17 -4.93 3.97
N ALA A 28 2.15 -4.10 4.21
CA ALA A 28 1.29 -4.22 5.39
C ALA A 28 -0.17 -3.95 5.04
N ASN A 29 -1.09 -4.68 5.69
CA ASN A 29 -2.53 -4.48 5.58
C ASN A 29 -3.16 -3.94 6.89
N HIS A 30 -2.33 -3.68 7.90
CA HIS A 30 -2.74 -3.10 9.18
C HIS A 30 -1.80 -1.96 9.54
N THR A 31 -2.34 -0.78 9.86
CA THR A 31 -1.53 0.42 10.10
C THR A 31 -0.51 0.26 11.21
N ASP A 32 -0.75 -0.62 12.19
CA ASP A 32 0.20 -0.83 13.29
C ASP A 32 1.44 -1.64 12.90
N LYS A 33 1.46 -2.19 11.68
CA LYS A 33 2.62 -2.88 11.11
C LYS A 33 3.32 -2.06 10.01
N VAL A 34 2.77 -0.90 9.65
CA VAL A 34 3.38 0.01 8.67
C VAL A 34 4.65 0.60 9.25
N LYS A 35 5.70 0.65 8.42
CA LYS A 35 6.95 1.36 8.65
C LYS A 35 7.26 2.20 7.42
N GLU A 36 8.21 3.11 7.54
CA GLU A 36 8.66 3.94 6.44
C GLU A 36 9.06 3.12 5.21
N GLY A 37 8.51 3.49 4.04
CA GLY A 37 8.72 2.82 2.77
C GLY A 37 7.89 1.53 2.58
N TYR A 38 6.87 1.29 3.39
CA TYR A 38 5.99 0.13 3.21
C TYR A 38 4.82 0.45 2.27
N LEU A 39 4.46 -0.53 1.43
CA LEU A 39 3.20 -0.51 0.70
C LEU A 39 2.05 -0.87 1.65
N PHE A 40 1.05 0.01 1.75
CA PHE A 40 -0.16 -0.28 2.51
C PHE A 40 -1.26 -0.82 1.58
N VAL A 41 -1.80 -2.00 1.89
CA VAL A 41 -2.90 -2.61 1.13
C VAL A 41 -4.18 -2.47 1.94
N ALA A 42 -5.06 -1.57 1.50
CA ALA A 42 -6.37 -1.38 2.10
C ALA A 42 -7.33 -2.49 1.65
N ILE A 43 -7.72 -3.36 2.58
CA ILE A 43 -8.65 -4.47 2.31
C ILE A 43 -9.93 -4.25 3.12
N LYS A 44 -11.09 -4.40 2.49
CA LYS A 44 -12.37 -4.41 3.18
C LYS A 44 -12.54 -5.75 3.92
N GLY A 45 -12.50 -5.71 5.24
CA GLY A 45 -12.72 -6.88 6.10
C GLY A 45 -14.17 -7.01 6.58
N PHE A 46 -14.43 -8.06 7.36
CA PHE A 46 -15.73 -8.27 8.00
C PHE A 46 -16.03 -7.27 9.12
N ILE A 47 -15.02 -6.93 9.93
CA ILE A 47 -15.17 -6.08 11.11
C ILE A 47 -14.92 -4.61 10.77
N THR A 48 -13.91 -4.34 9.96
CA THR A 48 -13.51 -2.98 9.60
C THR A 48 -13.06 -2.89 8.15
N ASP A 49 -13.02 -1.66 7.65
CA ASP A 49 -12.63 -1.33 6.29
C ASP A 49 -11.26 -0.65 6.31
N GLY A 50 -10.26 -1.28 5.69
CA GLY A 50 -8.89 -0.75 5.61
C GLY A 50 -8.80 0.63 4.97
N HIS A 51 -9.76 1.00 4.10
CA HIS A 51 -9.77 2.31 3.44
C HIS A 51 -9.93 3.46 4.45
N LYS A 52 -10.55 3.20 5.61
CA LYS A 52 -10.71 4.20 6.69
C LYS A 52 -9.38 4.60 7.35
N TYR A 53 -8.31 3.86 7.10
CA TYR A 53 -7.01 4.04 7.76
C TYR A 53 -5.90 4.46 6.80
N ILE A 54 -6.23 4.90 5.58
CA ILE A 54 -5.24 5.34 4.59
C ILE A 54 -4.41 6.51 5.13
N ASP A 55 -5.06 7.54 5.69
CA ASP A 55 -4.35 8.71 6.24
C ASP A 55 -3.36 8.31 7.33
N LYS A 56 -3.79 7.42 8.24
CA LYS A 56 -2.94 6.87 9.31
C LYS A 56 -1.78 6.03 8.76
N ALA A 57 -1.95 5.34 7.63
CA ALA A 57 -0.87 4.61 6.99
C ALA A 57 0.17 5.57 6.39
N ILE A 58 -0.29 6.64 5.74
CA ILE A 58 0.57 7.69 5.17
C ILE A 58 1.38 8.37 6.29
N GLU A 59 0.75 8.74 7.40
CA GLU A 59 1.42 9.33 8.57
C GLU A 59 2.53 8.44 9.14
N LYS A 60 2.41 7.11 9.00
CA LYS A 60 3.42 6.13 9.43
C LYS A 60 4.50 5.85 8.38
N GLY A 61 4.46 6.54 7.25
CA GLY A 61 5.45 6.44 6.18
C GLY A 61 5.15 5.37 5.14
N ALA A 62 3.87 5.00 4.94
CA ALA A 62 3.51 4.22 3.77
C ALA A 62 3.79 5.00 2.47
N VAL A 63 4.15 4.29 1.41
CA VAL A 63 4.50 4.83 0.08
C VAL A 63 3.69 4.20 -1.04
#